data_AF-A0A1E3W938-F1
#
_entry.id   AF-A0A1E3W938-F1
#
_cell.length_a   1.000
_cell.length_b   1.000
_cell.length_c   1.000
_cell.angle_alpha   90.00
_cell.angle_beta   90.00
_cell.angle_gamma   90.00
#
_symmetry.space_group_name_H-M   'P 1'
#
loop_
_entity.id
_entity.type
_entity.pdbx_description
1 polymer ?
#
loop_
_entity_poly.entity_id
_entity_poly.type
_entity_poly.pdbx_seq_one_letter_code
_entity_poly.pdbx_strand_id
1 'polypeptide(L)'
;METPMTKLNRMILISVAALMSAAVTTSAMAASKQDCRTYAENAVFQSNTMQAQNRGCTGWRWHNWYDGHYSWCRKVSKDTARAEYWVRQQTIANNGPC
;
A
#
# COMPACT_ATOMS: atom_id res chain seq x y z
N MET A 1 -28.47 31.06 -29.68
CA MET A 1 -27.27 31.83 -29.27
C MET A 1 -27.03 31.53 -27.81
N GLU A 2 -26.04 30.68 -27.53
CA GLU A 2 -25.63 30.32 -26.18
C GLU A 2 -24.83 31.48 -25.56
N THR A 3 -25.18 31.87 -24.33
CA THR A 3 -24.27 32.54 -23.39
C THR A 3 -24.45 31.94 -21.99
N PRO A 4 -23.38 31.88 -21.17
CA PRO A 4 -23.17 30.86 -20.14
C PRO A 4 -23.76 31.15 -18.74
N MET A 5 -23.87 30.08 -17.94
CA MET A 5 -24.07 30.07 -16.48
C MET A 5 -23.01 30.96 -15.78
N THR A 6 -23.25 31.66 -14.66
CA THR A 6 -23.92 31.27 -13.41
C THR A 6 -24.37 32.51 -12.63
N LYS A 7 -25.49 32.37 -11.91
CA LYS A 7 -26.07 33.39 -11.03
C LYS A 7 -25.13 33.77 -9.88
N LEU A 8 -24.93 35.07 -9.77
CA LEU A 8 -24.44 35.84 -8.65
C LEU A 8 -25.13 35.47 -7.32
N ASN A 9 -24.35 35.10 -6.29
CA ASN A 9 -24.72 35.32 -4.88
C ASN A 9 -23.44 35.43 -4.04
N ARG A 10 -22.83 36.63 -4.01
CA ARG A 10 -22.96 37.64 -2.95
C ARG A 10 -22.39 37.21 -1.59
N MET A 11 -21.42 38.03 -1.19
CA MET A 11 -21.04 38.35 0.19
C MET A 11 -20.18 37.31 0.92
N ILE A 12 -18.89 37.57 0.82
CA ILE A 12 -17.89 37.35 1.86
C ILE A 12 -18.51 37.74 3.23
N LEU A 13 -18.73 36.74 4.07
CA LEU A 13 -18.88 36.91 5.51
C LEU A 13 -17.84 36.00 6.15
N ILE A 14 -16.74 36.61 6.58
CA ILE A 14 -15.68 35.98 7.34
C ILE A 14 -16.24 35.71 8.74
N SER A 15 -16.78 34.51 8.92
CA SER A 15 -16.99 33.94 10.26
C SER A 15 -15.68 33.30 10.68
N VAL A 16 -14.92 33.98 11.53
CA VAL A 16 -13.74 33.40 12.20
C VAL A 16 -14.22 32.34 13.19
N ALA A 17 -14.54 31.16 12.69
CA ALA A 17 -14.59 29.93 13.46
C ALA A 17 -13.53 29.03 12.83
N ALA A 18 -12.35 29.03 13.45
CA ALA A 18 -11.23 28.20 13.09
C ALA A 18 -11.65 26.72 13.14
N LEU A 19 -12.12 26.19 12.02
CA LEU A 19 -12.16 24.76 11.77
C LEU A 19 -10.72 24.34 11.51
N MET A 20 -9.96 24.21 12.60
CA MET A 20 -8.68 23.53 12.60
C MET A 20 -8.88 22.20 11.91
N SER A 21 -8.30 22.05 10.72
CA SER A 21 -8.24 20.78 10.04
C SER A 21 -7.46 19.84 10.95
N ALA A 22 -8.17 18.98 11.70
CA ALA A 22 -7.54 17.86 12.35
C ALA A 22 -7.04 16.94 11.24
N ALA A 23 -5.79 17.12 10.84
CA ALA A 23 -5.09 16.13 10.05
C ALA A 23 -5.15 14.84 10.86
N VAL A 24 -6.01 13.91 10.45
CA VAL A 24 -6.11 12.57 11.05
C VAL A 24 -4.78 11.91 10.74
N THR A 25 -3.84 12.02 11.67
CA THR A 25 -2.56 11.34 11.59
C THR A 25 -2.86 9.88 11.89
N THR A 26 -3.02 9.07 10.85
CA THR A 26 -3.05 7.61 11.01
C THR A 26 -1.66 7.20 11.50
N SER A 27 -1.53 7.00 12.81
CA SER A 27 -0.32 6.49 13.40
C SER A 27 -0.08 5.09 12.84
N ALA A 28 0.91 4.97 11.96
CA ALA A 28 1.30 3.72 11.35
C ALA A 28 1.80 2.77 12.45
N MET A 29 0.94 1.83 12.88
CA MET A 29 1.34 0.82 13.85
C MET A 29 2.36 -0.13 13.21
N ALA A 30 3.46 -0.40 13.90
CA ALA A 30 4.40 -1.43 13.50
C ALA A 30 3.67 -2.77 13.37
N ALA A 31 4.02 -3.55 12.34
CA ALA A 31 3.44 -4.88 12.17
C ALA A 31 3.76 -5.77 13.39
N SER A 32 2.76 -6.52 13.88
CA SER A 32 3.00 -7.47 14.96
C SER A 32 3.93 -8.58 14.49
N LYS A 33 4.62 -9.26 15.42
CA LYS A 33 5.47 -10.42 15.08
C LYS A 33 4.68 -11.46 14.28
N GLN A 34 3.42 -11.70 14.64
CA GLN A 34 2.56 -12.66 13.96
C GLN A 34 2.20 -12.18 12.54
N ASP A 35 1.82 -10.91 12.38
CA ASP A 35 1.55 -10.34 11.05
C ASP A 35 2.76 -10.51 10.13
N CYS A 36 3.98 -10.29 10.65
CA CYS A 36 5.20 -10.47 9.87
C CYS A 36 5.54 -11.91 9.54
N ARG A 37 5.18 -12.89 10.39
CA ARG A 37 5.33 -14.31 10.04
C ARG A 37 4.42 -14.67 8.87
N THR A 38 3.16 -14.27 8.95
CA THR A 38 2.17 -14.49 7.88
C THR A 38 2.57 -13.78 6.58
N TYR A 39 3.04 -12.54 6.66
CA TYR A 39 3.58 -11.84 5.50
C TYR A 39 4.74 -12.62 4.85
N ALA A 40 5.71 -13.06 5.64
CA ALA A 40 6.90 -13.75 5.13
C ALA A 40 6.58 -15.11 4.51
N GLU A 41 5.70 -15.91 5.11
CA GLU A 41 5.17 -17.15 4.53
C GLU A 41 4.52 -16.90 3.16
N ASN A 42 3.61 -15.92 3.11
CA ASN A 42 2.94 -15.55 1.87
C ASN A 42 3.93 -15.04 0.82
N ALA A 43 4.93 -14.26 1.22
CA ALA A 43 5.90 -13.69 0.30
C ALA A 43 6.78 -14.79 -0.32
N VAL A 44 7.23 -15.77 0.47
CA VAL A 44 7.96 -16.96 -0.02
C VAL A 44 7.10 -17.77 -0.98
N PHE A 45 5.84 -18.06 -0.63
CA PHE A 45 4.92 -18.78 -1.51
C PHE A 45 4.78 -18.07 -2.86
N GLN A 46 4.53 -16.76 -2.84
CA GLN A 46 4.39 -15.95 -4.04
C GLN A 46 5.69 -15.93 -4.88
N SER A 47 6.85 -15.81 -4.24
CA SER A 47 8.15 -15.89 -4.92
C SER A 47 8.36 -17.23 -5.59
N ASN A 48 7.98 -18.34 -4.94
CA ASN A 48 8.09 -19.68 -5.51
C ASN A 48 7.14 -19.87 -6.69
N THR A 49 5.91 -19.34 -6.62
CA THR A 49 4.96 -19.35 -7.73
C THR A 49 5.53 -18.67 -8.98
N MET A 50 6.11 -17.48 -8.81
CA MET A 50 6.69 -16.73 -9.93
C MET A 50 7.92 -17.43 -10.54
N GLN A 51 8.72 -18.09 -9.71
CA GLN A 51 9.86 -18.90 -10.16
C GLN A 51 9.39 -20.16 -10.91
N ALA A 52 8.40 -20.88 -10.38
CA ALA A 52 7.83 -22.07 -11.02
C ALA A 52 7.19 -21.76 -12.39
N GLN A 53 6.70 -20.54 -12.56
CA GLN A 53 6.19 -20.02 -13.83
C GLN A 53 7.28 -19.47 -14.77
N ASN A 54 8.57 -19.59 -14.42
CA ASN A 54 9.70 -19.06 -15.18
C ASN A 54 9.58 -17.57 -15.55
N ARG A 55 8.99 -16.75 -14.67
CA ARG A 55 8.69 -15.34 -14.96
C ARG A 55 9.91 -14.40 -14.84
N GLY A 56 11.06 -14.91 -14.41
CA GLY A 56 12.29 -14.11 -14.26
C GLY A 56 12.26 -13.11 -13.09
N CYS A 57 11.25 -13.16 -12.22
CA CYS A 57 11.20 -12.29 -11.04
C CYS A 57 12.30 -12.65 -10.04
N THR A 58 13.14 -11.67 -9.73
CA THR A 58 14.31 -11.83 -8.84
C THR A 58 14.45 -10.62 -7.91
N GLY A 59 15.55 -10.57 -7.14
CA GLY A 59 15.89 -9.43 -6.27
C GLY A 59 15.19 -9.44 -4.92
N TRP A 60 15.33 -8.33 -4.18
CA TRP A 60 14.83 -8.18 -2.80
C TRP A 60 13.31 -8.38 -2.67
N ARG A 61 12.58 -8.13 -3.74
CA ARG A 61 11.14 -8.38 -3.73
C ARG A 61 10.84 -9.88 -3.90
N TRP A 62 11.47 -10.57 -4.84
CA TRP A 62 11.01 -11.89 -5.29
C TRP A 62 11.88 -13.07 -4.86
N HIS A 63 12.82 -12.88 -3.93
CA HIS A 63 13.55 -13.96 -3.30
C HIS A 63 12.65 -14.87 -2.43
N ASN A 64 13.06 -16.12 -2.21
CA ASN A 64 12.29 -17.14 -1.46
C ASN A 64 12.84 -17.46 -0.06
N TRP A 65 13.79 -16.69 0.48
CA TRP A 65 14.19 -16.77 1.88
C TRP A 65 13.15 -16.11 2.81
N TYR A 66 12.74 -16.82 3.85
CA TYR A 66 11.76 -16.33 4.82
C TYR A 66 12.29 -15.12 5.62
N ASP A 67 13.54 -15.21 6.09
CA ASP A 67 14.12 -14.23 7.01
C ASP A 67 14.24 -12.83 6.42
N GLY A 68 14.51 -12.73 5.11
CA GLY A 68 14.55 -11.44 4.41
C GLY A 68 13.20 -10.73 4.44
N HIS A 69 12.13 -11.46 4.13
CA HIS A 69 10.76 -10.94 4.18
C HIS A 69 10.32 -10.59 5.60
N TYR A 70 10.63 -11.46 6.57
CA TYR A 70 10.31 -11.22 7.97
C TYR A 70 11.04 -9.98 8.50
N SER A 71 12.35 -9.88 8.25
CA SER A 71 13.20 -8.75 8.66
C SER A 71 12.72 -7.43 8.05
N TRP A 72 12.32 -7.44 6.78
CA TRP A 72 11.72 -6.26 6.13
C TRP A 72 10.40 -5.87 6.79
N CYS A 73 9.49 -6.83 7.02
CA CYS A 73 8.19 -6.54 7.64
C CYS A 73 8.35 -5.92 9.03
N ARG A 74 9.33 -6.39 9.82
CA ARG A 74 9.61 -5.88 11.16
C ARG A 74 10.06 -4.42 11.19
N LYS A 75 10.45 -3.84 10.05
CA LYS A 75 10.92 -2.45 9.91
C LYS A 75 9.84 -1.51 9.35
N VAL A 76 8.71 -2.04 8.89
CA VAL A 76 7.64 -1.25 8.26
C VAL A 76 6.34 -1.34 9.06
N SER A 77 5.39 -0.47 8.71
CA SER A 77 4.06 -0.51 9.29
C SER A 77 3.27 -1.75 8.83
N LYS A 78 2.25 -2.13 9.59
CA LYS A 78 1.31 -3.19 9.20
C LYS A 78 0.68 -2.91 7.84
N ASP A 79 0.29 -1.66 7.60
CA ASP A 79 -0.36 -1.26 6.34
C ASP A 79 0.61 -1.34 5.17
N THR A 80 1.88 -0.99 5.38
CA THR A 80 2.93 -1.15 4.36
C THR A 80 3.15 -2.61 4.00
N ALA A 81 3.25 -3.51 4.99
CA ALA A 81 3.40 -4.94 4.73
C ALA A 81 2.17 -5.53 4.02
N ARG A 82 0.96 -5.07 4.38
CA ARG A 82 -0.29 -5.47 3.74
C ARG A 82 -0.41 -4.96 2.31
N ALA A 83 -0.02 -3.71 2.06
CA ALA A 83 0.01 -3.13 0.71
C ALA A 83 0.98 -3.92 -0.18
N GLU A 84 2.15 -4.26 0.35
CA GLU A 84 3.14 -5.07 -0.38
C GLU A 84 2.58 -6.44 -0.76
N TYR A 85 1.92 -7.14 0.17
CA TYR A 85 1.22 -8.39 -0.13
C TYR A 85 0.26 -8.25 -1.32
N TRP A 86 -0.55 -7.19 -1.36
CA TRP A 86 -1.51 -6.98 -2.44
C TRP A 86 -0.85 -6.66 -3.77
N VAL A 87 0.22 -5.87 -3.79
CA VAL A 87 0.96 -5.60 -5.03
C VAL A 87 1.51 -6.90 -5.60
N ARG A 88 2.10 -7.77 -4.76
CA ARG A 88 2.61 -9.07 -5.22
C ARG A 88 1.50 -9.98 -5.74
N GLN A 89 0.37 -10.05 -5.04
CA GLN A 89 -0.79 -10.83 -5.46
C GLN A 89 -1.34 -10.33 -6.80
N GLN A 90 -1.37 -9.01 -7.01
CA GLN A 90 -1.80 -8.42 -8.27
C GLN A 90 -0.81 -8.69 -9.40
N THR A 91 0.50 -8.64 -9.14
CA THR A 91 1.53 -9.04 -10.11
C THR A 91 1.35 -10.49 -10.56
N ILE A 92 0.99 -11.40 -9.64
CA ILE A 92 0.68 -12.79 -9.97
C ILE A 92 -0.61 -12.86 -10.79
N ALA A 93 -1.70 -12.29 -10.28
CA ALA A 93 -3.03 -12.41 -10.88
C ALA A 93 -3.11 -11.84 -12.30
N ASN A 94 -2.40 -10.74 -12.56
CA ASN A 94 -2.48 -10.02 -13.83
C ASN A 94 -1.30 -10.30 -14.77
N ASN A 95 -0.42 -11.25 -14.45
CA ASN A 95 0.85 -11.43 -15.15
C ASN A 95 1.64 -10.11 -15.28
N GLY A 96 1.57 -9.25 -14.26
CA GLY A 96 2.20 -7.92 -14.24
C GLY A 96 3.73 -7.97 -14.11
N PRO A 97 4.46 -6.85 -14.31
CA PRO A 97 5.91 -6.85 -14.24
C PRO A 97 6.47 -7.17 -12.84
N CYS A 98 7.66 -7.76 -12.83
CA CYS A 98 8.56 -7.79 -11.67
C CYS A 98 9.29 -6.43 -11.58
#